data_AF-A0A800CDK6-F1
#
_entry.id   AF-A0A800CDK6-F1
#
_cell.length_a   1.000
_cell.length_b   1.000
_cell.length_c   1.000
_cell.angle_alpha   90.00
_cell.angle_beta   90.00
_cell.angle_gamma   90.00
#
_symmetry.space_group_name_H-M   'P 1'
#
loop_
_entity.id
_entity.type
_entity.pdbx_description
1 polymer ?
#
loop_
_entity_poly.entity_id
_entity_poly.type
_entity_poly.pdbx_seq_one_letter_code
_entity_poly.pdbx_strand_id
1 'polypeptide(L)'
;MAINYTKILNLARDNHWHAAHEMVQPFSDSLSCQIHAYLHRVEGDDWNADYWYRKAGMQRPENTLEEELARLNTLAGREKQD
;
A
#
# COMPACT_ATOMS: atom_id res chain seq x y z
N MET A 1 0.66 -4.21 18.16
CA MET A 1 -0.08 -5.14 17.27
C MET A 1 0.74 -5.32 16.01
N ALA A 2 0.84 -6.55 15.49
CA ALA A 2 1.48 -6.78 14.20
C ALA A 2 0.55 -6.29 13.08
N ILE A 3 1.11 -5.64 12.07
CA ILE A 3 0.37 -5.26 10.86
C ILE A 3 -0.04 -6.50 10.07
N ASN A 4 -1.23 -6.48 9.47
CA ASN A 4 -1.72 -7.55 8.60
C ASN A 4 -1.89 -7.01 7.17
N TYR A 5 -0.80 -7.04 6.40
CA TYR A 5 -0.77 -6.55 5.03
C TYR A 5 -1.78 -7.24 4.12
N THR A 6 -1.94 -8.56 4.23
CA THR A 6 -2.92 -9.31 3.42
C THR A 6 -4.33 -8.77 3.64
N LYS A 7 -4.72 -8.49 4.90
CA LYS A 7 -6.05 -7.93 5.20
C LYS A 7 -6.21 -6.52 4.62
N ILE A 8 -5.18 -5.67 4.74
CA ILE A 8 -5.21 -4.30 4.20
C ILE A 8 -5.36 -4.31 2.68
N LEU A 9 -4.58 -5.14 1.98
CA LEU A 9 -4.63 -5.24 0.51
C LEU A 9 -5.94 -5.85 0.01
N ASN A 10 -6.54 -6.78 0.76
CA ASN A 10 -7.88 -7.29 0.43
C ASN A 10 -8.96 -6.21 0.56
N LEU A 11 -8.91 -5.39 1.62
CA LEU A 11 -9.83 -4.26 1.76
C LEU A 11 -9.69 -3.29 0.57
N ALA A 12 -8.45 -2.96 0.19
CA ALA A 12 -8.19 -2.09 -0.96
C ALA A 12 -8.75 -2.67 -2.27
N ARG A 13 -8.49 -3.96 -2.54
CA ARG A 13 -9.04 -4.69 -3.70
C ARG A 13 -10.56 -4.65 -3.76
N ASP A 14 -11.20 -4.78 -2.60
CA ASP A 14 -12.66 -4.82 -2.48
C ASP A 14 -13.27 -3.41 -2.41
N ASN A 15 -12.53 -2.36 -2.79
CA ASN A 15 -12.90 -0.94 -2.76
C ASN A 15 -13.18 -0.35 -1.36
N HIS A 16 -12.73 -1.02 -0.30
CA HIS A 16 -12.78 -0.52 1.08
C HIS A 16 -11.49 0.25 1.45
N TRP A 17 -11.08 1.19 0.59
CA TRP A 17 -9.81 1.93 0.72
C TRP A 17 -9.72 2.72 2.04
N HIS A 18 -10.83 3.26 2.57
CA HIS A 18 -10.83 3.99 3.84
C HIS A 18 -10.44 3.08 5.02
N ALA A 19 -11.05 1.89 5.10
CA ALA A 19 -10.72 0.90 6.13
C ALA A 19 -9.29 0.36 5.97
N ALA A 20 -8.80 0.25 4.73
CA ALA A 20 -7.40 -0.10 4.46
C ALA A 20 -6.46 0.99 5.01
N HIS A 21 -6.79 2.28 4.78
CA HIS A 21 -6.04 3.42 5.31
C HIS A 21 -6.00 3.44 6.84
N GLU A 22 -7.14 3.29 7.52
CA GLU A 22 -7.19 3.25 9.00
C GLU A 22 -6.28 2.16 9.57
N MET A 23 -6.23 1.00 8.90
CA MET A 23 -5.40 -0.12 9.32
C MET A 23 -3.90 0.09 9.09
N VAL A 24 -3.50 0.74 8.00
CA VAL A 24 -2.08 0.99 7.68
C VAL A 24 -1.54 2.28 8.30
N GLN A 25 -2.41 3.21 8.69
CA GLN A 25 -2.07 4.52 9.26
C GLN A 25 -1.06 4.49 10.42
N PRO A 26 -1.10 3.54 11.38
CA PRO A 26 -0.14 3.51 12.48
C PRO A 26 1.28 3.08 12.07
N PHE A 27 1.48 2.60 10.84
CA PHE A 27 2.71 1.97 10.39
C PHE A 27 3.40 2.79 9.30
N SER A 28 4.72 2.76 9.29
CA SER A 28 5.54 3.56 8.36
C SER A 28 6.82 2.85 7.93
N ASP A 29 6.86 1.52 8.01
CA ASP A 29 7.90 0.74 7.33
C ASP A 29 7.75 0.86 5.80
N SER A 30 8.71 0.31 5.06
CA SER A 30 8.75 0.45 3.60
C SER A 30 7.48 -0.09 2.93
N LEU A 31 6.96 -1.25 3.35
CA LEU A 31 5.77 -1.83 2.74
C LEU A 31 4.51 -1.03 3.13
N SER A 32 4.39 -0.61 4.39
CA SER A 32 3.29 0.27 4.82
C SER A 32 3.25 1.58 4.02
N CYS A 33 4.41 2.21 3.78
CA CYS A 33 4.49 3.43 2.97
C CYS A 33 4.09 3.17 1.51
N GLN A 34 4.49 2.04 0.92
CA GLN A 34 4.06 1.68 -0.44
C GLN A 34 2.55 1.40 -0.52
N ILE A 35 1.97 0.81 0.53
CA ILE A 35 0.52 0.59 0.61
C ILE A 35 -0.23 1.93 0.73
N HIS A 36 0.23 2.86 1.57
CA HIS A 36 -0.33 4.23 1.61
C HIS A 36 -0.28 4.90 0.24
N ALA A 37 0.86 4.78 -0.45
CA ALA A 37 1.01 5.35 -1.79
C ALA A 37 0.00 4.75 -2.78
N TYR A 38 -0.16 3.43 -2.78
CA TYR A 38 -1.15 2.74 -3.62
C TYR A 38 -2.59 3.17 -3.31
N LEU A 39 -2.97 3.28 -2.04
CA LEU A 39 -4.33 3.69 -1.66
C LEU A 39 -4.64 5.12 -2.14
N HIS A 40 -3.70 6.05 -2.04
CA HIS A 40 -3.89 7.39 -2.60
C HIS A 40 -4.00 7.39 -4.13
N ARG A 41 -3.33 6.46 -4.84
CA ARG A 41 -3.57 6.29 -6.28
C ARG A 41 -4.98 5.78 -6.58
N VAL A 42 -5.53 4.90 -5.74
CA VAL A 42 -6.93 4.42 -5.86
C VAL A 42 -7.92 5.59 -5.65
N GLU A 43 -7.60 6.52 -4.75
CA GLU A 43 -8.39 7.74 -4.51
C GLU A 43 -8.24 8.81 -5.60
N GLY A 44 -7.21 8.72 -6.45
CA GLY A 44 -6.86 9.75 -7.43
C GLY A 44 -6.06 10.93 -6.85
N ASP A 45 -5.51 10.79 -5.64
CA ASP A 45 -4.63 11.77 -4.99
C ASP A 45 -3.16 11.47 -5.32
N ASP A 46 -2.78 11.77 -6.57
CA ASP A 46 -1.44 11.50 -7.10
C ASP A 46 -0.32 12.21 -6.32
N TRP A 47 -0.59 13.43 -5.83
CA TRP A 47 0.43 14.21 -5.11
C TRP A 47 0.79 13.55 -3.78
N ASN A 48 -0.22 13.06 -3.06
CA ASN A 48 -0.02 12.39 -1.79
C ASN A 48 0.52 10.96 -1.99
N ALA A 49 0.11 10.28 -3.07
CA ALA A 49 0.75 9.04 -3.47
C ALA A 49 2.27 9.20 -3.66
N ASP A 50 2.69 10.25 -4.37
CA ASP A 50 4.11 10.56 -4.57
C ASP A 50 4.85 10.87 -3.25
N TYR A 51 4.20 11.56 -2.31
CA TYR A 51 4.75 11.77 -0.96
C TYR A 51 5.06 10.44 -0.28
N TRP A 52 4.13 9.48 -0.32
CA TRP A 52 4.30 8.18 0.31
C TRP A 52 5.30 7.29 -0.41
N TYR A 53 5.36 7.32 -1.74
CA TYR A 53 6.43 6.65 -2.50
C TYR A 53 7.81 7.16 -2.08
N ARG A 54 7.99 8.48 -1.94
CA ARG A 54 9.25 9.08 -1.46
C ARG A 54 9.57 8.63 -0.04
N LYS A 55 8.57 8.55 0.85
CA LYS A 55 8.68 8.00 2.20
C LYS A 55 9.13 6.54 2.21
N ALA A 56 8.69 5.75 1.21
CA ALA A 56 9.15 4.38 0.97
C ALA A 56 10.55 4.29 0.31
N GLY A 57 11.17 5.43 -0.04
CA GLY A 57 12.48 5.49 -0.70
C GLY A 57 12.43 5.19 -2.20
N MET A 58 11.27 5.36 -2.85
CA MET A 58 11.09 5.06 -4.27
C MET A 58 10.31 6.16 -5.01
N GLN A 59 10.34 6.10 -6.34
CA GLN A 59 9.46 6.89 -7.20
C GLN A 59 8.19 6.09 -7.49
N ARG A 60 7.12 6.80 -7.89
CA ARG A 60 5.89 6.17 -8.34
C ARG A 60 6.18 5.23 -9.52
N PRO A 61 5.82 3.94 -9.43
CA PRO A 61 6.03 3.01 -10.54
C PRO A 61 5.15 3.36 -11.74
N GLU A 62 5.68 3.16 -12.94
CA GLU A 62 4.93 3.22 -14.19
C GLU A 62 4.14 1.91 -14.40
N ASN A 63 3.14 1.68 -13.56
CA ASN A 63 2.27 0.52 -13.63
C ASN A 63 0.80 0.88 -13.41
N THR A 64 -0.09 -0.04 -13.75
CA THR A 64 -1.52 0.04 -13.44
C THR A 64 -1.78 -0.19 -11.95
N LEU A 65 -2.99 0.15 -11.47
CA LEU A 65 -3.40 -0.13 -10.09
C LEU A 65 -3.42 -1.63 -9.81
N GLU A 66 -3.84 -2.43 -10.79
CA GLU A 66 -3.90 -3.89 -10.70
C GLU A 66 -2.49 -4.51 -10.56
N GLU A 67 -1.54 -4.04 -11.38
CA GLU A 67 -0.14 -4.48 -11.30
C GLU A 67 0.51 -4.06 -9.97
N GLU A 68 0.22 -2.85 -9.49
CA GLU A 68 0.73 -2.37 -8.20
C GLU A 68 0.18 -3.23 -7.05
N LEU A 69 -1.13 -3.51 -7.05
CA LEU A 69 -1.76 -4.36 -6.06
C LEU A 69 -1.17 -5.78 -6.06
N ALA A 70 -0.91 -6.36 -7.23
CA ALA A 70 -0.29 -7.68 -7.35
C ALA A 70 1.15 -7.69 -6.79
N ARG A 71 1.93 -6.63 -7.08
CA ARG A 71 3.28 -6.43 -6.55
C ARG A 71 3.28 -6.33 -5.03
N LEU A 72 2.37 -5.53 -4.45
CA LEU A 72 2.24 -5.38 -2.99
C LEU A 72 1.83 -6.68 -2.31
N ASN A 73 0.92 -7.47 -2.92
CA ASN A 73 0.56 -8.79 -2.39
C ASN A 73 1.75 -9.75 -2.39
N THR A 74 2.60 -9.69 -3.41
CA THR A 74 3.83 -10.48 -3.46
C THR A 74 4.80 -10.09 -2.35
N LEU A 75 4.98 -8.79 -2.09
CA LEU A 75 5.83 -8.30 -1.00
C LEU A 75 5.27 -8.70 0.37
N ALA A 76 3.98 -8.52 0.60
CA ALA A 76 3.29 -8.93 1.82
C ALA A 76 3.42 -10.43 2.13
N GLY A 77 3.53 -11.27 1.09
CA GLY A 77 3.78 -12.71 1.25
C GLY A 77 5.21 -13.06 1.67
N ARG A 78 6.20 -12.23 1.31
CA ARG A 78 7.61 -12.41 1.69
C ARG A 78 7.85 -12.03 3.15
N GLU A 79 7.23 -10.95 3.62
CA GLU A 79 7.32 -10.48 5.01
C GLU A 79 6.72 -11.46 6.04
N LYS A 80 5.92 -12.46 5.62
CA LYS A 80 5.41 -13.50 6.51
C LYS A 80 6.42 -14.60 6.84
N GLN A 81 7.58 -14.61 6.19
CA GLN A 81 8.57 -15.70 6.30
C GLN A 81 9.69 -15.45 7.32
N ASP A 82 9.63 -14.34 8.05
CA ASP A 82 10.57 -13.98 9.13
C ASP A 82 9.90 -14.03 10.51
#